data_AF-A0A9P8JLZ5-F1
#
_entry.id   AF-A0A9P8JLZ5-F1
#
_cell.length_a   1.000
_cell.length_b   1.000
_cell.length_c   1.000
_cell.angle_alpha   90.00
_cell.angle_beta   90.00
_cell.angle_gamma   90.00
#
_symmetry.space_group_name_H-M   'P 1'
#
loop_
_entity.id
_entity.type
_entity.pdbx_description
1 polymer ?
#
loop_
_entity_poly.entity_id
_entity_poly.type
_entity_poly.pdbx_seq_one_letter_code
_entity_poly.pdbx_strand_id
1 'polypeptide(L)'
;ILTAMHEQGFVEAQEVPKDNTRQPSRTLFLWYFDPERCRQLLLQRTYKAQARLIQRMQHEKDVVSEVIQKAERLDVVGHEDEYLTAGDKQVLRTWREFEEKLLTQLARQDDLVALLRDFLPDVRDAASA
;
A
#
# COMPACT_ATOMS: atom_id res chain seq x y z
N ILE A 1 -2.80 14.66 17.63
CA ILE A 1 -2.01 14.48 16.37
C ILE A 1 -0.66 13.82 16.68
N LEU A 2 0.21 14.42 17.51
CA LEU A 2 1.53 13.82 17.84
C LEU A 2 1.45 12.42 18.47
N THR A 3 0.50 12.18 19.37
CA THR A 3 0.25 10.85 19.94
C THR A 3 -0.08 9.81 18.88
N ALA A 4 -0.95 10.15 17.92
CA ALA A 4 -1.28 9.25 16.81
C ALA A 4 -0.06 9.00 15.90
N MET A 5 0.79 10.01 15.67
CA MET A 5 2.03 9.82 14.93
C MET A 5 3.02 8.91 15.68
N HIS A 6 3.05 9.00 17.00
CA HIS A 6 3.86 8.14 17.86
C HIS A 6 3.40 6.69 17.83
N GLU A 7 2.09 6.46 18.02
CA GLU A 7 1.47 5.13 17.93
C GLU A 7 1.68 4.49 16.57
N GLN A 8 1.70 5.30 15.51
CA GLN A 8 1.97 4.84 14.15
C GLN A 8 3.47 4.66 13.87
N GLY A 9 4.37 5.02 14.77
CA GLY A 9 5.82 4.85 14.65
C GLY A 9 6.55 5.92 13.83
N PHE A 10 5.89 7.05 13.52
CA PHE A 10 6.51 8.15 12.76
C PHE A 10 7.35 9.11 13.62
N VAL A 11 7.01 9.24 14.90
CA VAL A 11 7.68 10.18 15.82
C VAL A 11 7.93 9.46 17.13
N GLU A 12 9.01 9.78 17.81
CA GLU A 12 9.32 9.28 19.15
C GLU A 12 9.38 10.40 20.18
N ALA A 13 9.03 10.07 21.42
CA ALA A 13 9.18 10.94 22.57
C ALA A 13 10.48 10.57 23.30
N GLN A 14 11.44 11.49 23.31
CA GLN A 14 12.63 11.40 24.13
C GLN A 14 12.33 12.00 25.51
N GLU A 15 12.48 11.17 26.54
CA GLU A 15 12.34 11.58 27.92
C GLU A 15 13.68 12.09 28.47
N VAL A 16 13.72 13.36 28.86
CA VAL A 16 14.88 13.98 29.50
C VAL A 16 14.53 14.28 30.96
N PRO A 17 14.93 13.41 31.91
CA PRO A 17 14.61 13.61 33.33
C PRO A 17 15.45 14.76 33.90
N LYS A 18 14.81 15.67 34.63
CA LYS A 18 15.51 16.80 35.28
C LYS A 18 16.25 16.38 36.55
N ASP A 19 15.93 15.21 37.10
CA ASP A 19 16.57 14.64 38.28
C ASP A 19 16.67 13.11 38.18
N ASN A 20 17.34 12.50 39.14
CA ASN A 20 17.59 11.05 39.12
C ASN A 20 16.34 10.21 39.46
N THR A 21 15.22 10.84 39.82
CA THR A 21 13.98 10.13 40.20
C THR A 21 13.11 9.77 38.99
N ARG A 22 13.42 10.33 37.81
CA ARG A 22 12.71 10.10 36.53
C ARG A 22 11.18 10.23 36.63
N GLN A 23 10.70 11.08 37.54
CA GLN A 23 9.26 11.30 37.70
C GLN A 23 8.71 12.04 36.47
N PRO A 24 7.57 11.60 35.89
CA PRO A 24 6.99 12.25 34.71
C PRO A 24 6.70 13.75 34.91
N SER A 25 6.34 14.15 36.13
CA SER A 25 6.12 15.56 36.51
C SER A 25 7.38 16.43 36.43
N ARG A 26 8.57 15.80 36.45
CA ARG A 26 9.89 16.44 36.39
C ARG A 26 10.70 15.98 35.17
N THR A 27 10.04 15.46 34.15
CA THR A 27 10.65 15.03 32.88
C THR A 27 10.22 15.97 31.76
N LEU A 28 11.17 16.32 30.87
CA LEU A 28 10.87 16.99 29.61
C LEU A 28 10.66 15.94 28.53
N PHE A 29 9.61 16.09 27.72
CA PHE A 29 9.34 15.23 26.58
C PHE A 29 9.68 15.99 25.30
N LEU A 30 10.70 15.52 24.59
CA LEU A 30 11.14 16.08 23.32
C LEU A 30 10.68 15.15 22.19
N TRP A 31 9.96 15.70 21.22
CA TRP A 31 9.55 14.94 20.05
C TRP A 31 10.64 14.97 18.99
N TYR A 32 10.97 13.82 18.42
CA TYR A 32 11.93 13.73 17.32
C TYR A 32 11.46 12.70 16.28
N PHE A 33 11.94 12.86 15.05
CA PHE A 33 11.68 11.91 13.96
C PHE A 33 13.00 11.40 13.40
N ASP A 34 13.03 10.11 13.07
CA ASP A 34 14.15 9.48 12.37
C ASP A 34 13.74 9.26 10.91
N PRO A 35 14.33 10.00 9.94
CA PRO A 35 13.98 9.89 8.53
C PRO A 35 14.18 8.48 7.97
N GLU A 36 15.26 7.80 8.36
CA GLU A 36 15.61 6.46 7.87
C GLU A 36 14.58 5.44 8.31
N ARG A 37 14.29 5.44 9.61
CA ARG A 37 13.28 4.54 10.19
C ARG A 37 11.89 4.79 9.62
N CYS A 38 11.49 6.06 9.46
CA CYS A 38 10.21 6.40 8.85
C CYS A 38 10.14 5.94 7.40
N ARG A 39 11.23 6.07 6.64
CA ARG A 39 11.32 5.60 5.25
C ARG A 39 11.14 4.08 5.18
N GLN A 40 11.87 3.32 6.00
CA GLN A 40 11.75 1.87 6.07
C GLN A 40 10.33 1.42 6.48
N LEU A 41 9.73 2.10 7.46
CA LEU A 41 8.36 1.85 7.90
C LEU A 41 7.34 2.08 6.77
N LEU A 42 7.46 3.20 6.05
CA LEU A 42 6.61 3.50 4.91
C LEU A 42 6.79 2.46 3.80
N LEU A 43 8.04 2.11 3.47
CA LEU A 43 8.35 1.11 2.44
C LEU A 43 7.74 -0.27 2.78
N GLN A 44 7.91 -0.72 4.03
CA GLN A 44 7.32 -1.98 4.50
C GLN A 44 5.79 -1.95 4.41
N ARG A 45 5.15 -0.84 4.79
CA ARG A 45 3.69 -0.67 4.70
C ARG A 45 3.22 -0.68 3.25
N THR A 46 3.95 -0.03 2.35
CA THR A 46 3.66 -0.02 0.92
C THR A 46 3.73 -1.43 0.34
N TYR A 47 4.80 -2.19 0.59
CA TYR A 47 4.90 -3.58 0.12
C TYR A 47 3.78 -4.47 0.67
N LYS A 48 3.45 -4.32 1.96
CA LYS A 48 2.32 -5.06 2.56
C LYS A 48 0.99 -4.69 1.89
N ALA A 49 0.79 -3.43 1.54
CA ALA A 49 -0.41 -2.98 0.84
C ALA A 49 -0.47 -3.55 -0.59
N GLN A 50 0.63 -3.50 -1.34
CA GLN A 50 0.73 -4.09 -2.69
C GLN A 50 0.39 -5.59 -2.66
N ALA A 51 0.97 -6.35 -1.73
CA ALA A 51 0.68 -7.77 -1.56
C ALA A 51 -0.81 -8.04 -1.31
N ARG A 52 -1.46 -7.21 -0.47
CA ARG A 52 -2.90 -7.32 -0.19
C ARG A 52 -3.77 -7.00 -1.41
N LEU A 53 -3.38 -6.01 -2.23
CA LEU A 53 -4.11 -5.69 -3.47
C LEU A 53 -4.04 -6.87 -4.44
N ILE A 54 -2.85 -7.45 -4.63
CA ILE A 54 -2.66 -8.62 -5.51
C ILE A 54 -3.46 -9.82 -5.01
N GLN A 55 -3.41 -10.11 -3.71
CA GLN A 55 -4.20 -11.19 -3.10
C GLN A 55 -5.71 -10.97 -3.29
N ARG A 56 -6.19 -9.72 -3.09
CA ARG A 56 -7.61 -9.40 -3.30
C ARG A 56 -8.01 -9.54 -4.76
N MET A 57 -7.18 -9.08 -5.68
CA MET A 57 -7.43 -9.21 -7.11
C MET A 57 -7.52 -10.68 -7.54
N GLN A 58 -6.61 -11.54 -7.05
CA GLN A 58 -6.66 -12.98 -7.32
C GLN A 58 -7.95 -13.61 -6.77
N HIS A 59 -8.28 -13.33 -5.51
CA HIS A 59 -9.51 -13.86 -4.90
C HIS A 59 -10.77 -13.49 -5.69
N GLU A 60 -10.90 -12.22 -6.08
CA GLU A 60 -12.06 -11.73 -6.81
C GLU A 60 -12.11 -12.30 -8.23
N LYS A 61 -10.94 -12.47 -8.88
CA LYS A 61 -10.83 -13.17 -10.17
C LYS A 61 -11.32 -14.61 -10.07
N ASP A 62 -10.96 -15.31 -9.00
CA ASP A 62 -11.37 -16.71 -8.78
C ASP A 62 -12.89 -16.82 -8.62
N VAL A 63 -13.53 -15.84 -7.95
CA VAL A 63 -15.00 -15.79 -7.78
C VAL A 63 -15.73 -15.66 -9.13
N VAL A 64 -15.19 -14.92 -10.09
CA VAL A 64 -15.80 -14.74 -11.43
C VAL A 64 -15.15 -15.60 -12.51
N SER A 65 -14.30 -16.55 -12.13
CA SER A 65 -13.44 -17.32 -13.04
C SER A 65 -14.21 -18.09 -14.12
N GLU A 66 -15.38 -18.65 -13.80
CA GLU A 66 -16.22 -19.37 -14.76
C GLU A 66 -16.70 -18.46 -15.90
N VAL A 67 -17.12 -17.23 -15.57
CA VAL A 67 -17.60 -16.25 -16.55
C VAL A 67 -16.44 -15.73 -17.39
N ILE A 68 -15.28 -15.51 -16.77
CA ILE A 68 -14.05 -15.13 -17.47
C ILE A 68 -13.65 -16.23 -18.47
N GLN A 69 -13.56 -17.48 -18.01
CA GLN A 69 -13.21 -18.62 -18.87
C GLN A 69 -14.19 -18.76 -20.03
N LYS A 70 -15.50 -18.60 -19.78
CA LYS A 70 -16.53 -18.62 -20.83
C LYS A 70 -16.27 -17.55 -21.90
N ALA A 71 -15.88 -16.34 -21.49
CA ALA A 71 -15.63 -15.20 -22.37
C ALA A 71 -14.29 -15.27 -23.11
N GLU A 72 -13.27 -15.91 -22.52
CA GLU A 72 -11.94 -16.08 -23.12
C GLU A 72 -11.87 -17.21 -24.16
N ARG A 73 -12.95 -17.99 -24.35
CA ARG A 73 -12.98 -19.04 -25.38
C ARG A 73 -12.93 -18.44 -26.79
N LEU A 74 -12.10 -19.02 -27.65
CA LEU A 74 -11.84 -18.51 -29.00
C LEU A 74 -13.09 -18.38 -29.89
N ASP A 75 -14.10 -19.21 -29.68
CA ASP A 75 -15.39 -19.19 -30.39
C ASP A 75 -16.31 -18.07 -29.88
N VAL A 76 -16.13 -17.61 -28.65
CA VAL A 76 -16.91 -16.53 -28.02
C VAL A 76 -16.31 -15.16 -28.30
N VAL A 77 -14.99 -15.07 -28.40
CA VAL A 77 -14.29 -13.82 -28.72
C VAL A 77 -14.74 -13.31 -30.11
N GLY A 78 -15.33 -12.12 -30.14
CA GLY A 78 -15.88 -11.52 -31.35
C GLY A 78 -17.36 -11.85 -31.62
N HIS A 79 -17.94 -12.83 -30.91
CA HIS A 79 -19.37 -13.20 -30.95
C HIS A 79 -20.00 -13.12 -29.56
N GLU A 80 -19.55 -12.16 -28.75
CA GLU A 80 -19.98 -11.98 -27.35
C GLU A 80 -21.50 -11.81 -27.22
N ASP A 81 -22.15 -11.19 -28.22
CA ASP A 81 -23.60 -10.98 -28.22
C ASP A 81 -24.42 -12.26 -28.40
N GLU A 82 -23.83 -13.29 -29.02
CA GLU A 82 -24.49 -14.56 -29.30
C GLU A 82 -24.30 -15.57 -28.16
N TYR A 83 -23.11 -15.57 -27.52
CA TYR A 83 -22.73 -16.60 -26.54
C TYR A 83 -22.78 -16.15 -25.07
N LEU A 84 -22.78 -14.84 -24.79
CA LEU A 84 -22.83 -14.31 -23.42
C LEU A 84 -24.22 -13.78 -23.08
N THR A 85 -24.71 -14.16 -21.91
CA THR A 85 -25.96 -13.62 -21.39
C THR A 85 -25.77 -12.16 -20.94
N ALA A 86 -26.87 -11.40 -20.82
CA ALA A 86 -26.81 -10.05 -20.26
C ALA A 86 -26.22 -10.03 -18.83
N GLY A 87 -26.45 -11.09 -18.04
CA GLY A 87 -25.84 -11.27 -16.73
C GLY A 87 -24.33 -11.45 -16.80
N ASP A 88 -23.84 -12.33 -17.68
CA ASP A 88 -22.40 -12.56 -17.89
C ASP A 88 -21.68 -11.27 -18.26
N LYS A 89 -22.24 -10.48 -19.18
CA LYS A 89 -21.67 -9.19 -19.61
C LYS A 89 -21.60 -8.18 -18.46
N GLN A 90 -22.64 -8.13 -17.62
CA GLN A 90 -22.65 -7.24 -16.46
C GLN A 90 -21.59 -7.66 -15.42
N VAL A 91 -21.41 -8.97 -15.18
CA VAL A 91 -20.38 -9.50 -14.29
C VAL A 91 -18.99 -9.15 -14.82
N LEU A 92 -18.72 -9.40 -16.11
CA LEU A 92 -17.43 -9.09 -16.74
C LEU A 92 -17.11 -7.59 -16.69
N ARG A 93 -18.12 -6.74 -16.95
CA ARG A 93 -17.96 -5.29 -16.83
C ARG A 93 -17.59 -4.88 -15.41
N THR A 94 -18.33 -5.38 -14.43
CA THR A 94 -18.10 -5.06 -13.00
C THR A 94 -16.72 -5.55 -12.55
N TRP A 95 -16.32 -6.75 -12.99
CA TRP A 95 -14.98 -7.29 -12.76
C TRP A 95 -13.88 -6.40 -13.35
N ARG A 96 -13.99 -6.01 -14.63
CA ARG A 96 -13.01 -5.14 -15.30
C ARG A 96 -12.87 -3.79 -14.59
N GLU A 97 -13.99 -3.17 -14.19
CA GLU A 97 -13.98 -1.91 -13.43
C GLU A 97 -13.30 -2.07 -12.05
N PHE A 98 -13.41 -3.24 -11.41
CA PHE A 98 -12.76 -3.53 -10.14
C PHE A 98 -11.27 -3.79 -10.31
N GLU A 99 -10.89 -4.60 -11.31
CA GLU A 99 -9.52 -4.91 -11.67
C GLU A 99 -8.73 -3.65 -12.02
N GLU A 100 -9.30 -2.77 -12.85
CA GLU A 100 -8.68 -1.48 -13.22
C GLU A 100 -8.37 -0.61 -12.00
N LYS A 101 -9.29 -0.54 -11.03
CA LYS A 101 -9.08 0.22 -9.78
C LYS A 101 -7.94 -0.33 -8.95
N LEU A 102 -7.85 -1.66 -8.81
CA LEU A 102 -6.77 -2.30 -8.06
C LEU A 102 -5.42 -2.15 -8.75
N LEU A 103 -5.37 -2.34 -10.07
CA LEU A 103 -4.14 -2.15 -10.86
C LEU A 103 -3.66 -0.70 -10.83
N THR A 104 -4.58 0.25 -10.92
CA THR A 104 -4.26 1.68 -10.77
C THR A 104 -3.65 1.98 -9.40
N GLN A 105 -4.22 1.40 -8.33
CA GLN A 105 -3.69 1.60 -6.99
C GLN A 105 -2.33 0.92 -6.80
N LEU A 106 -2.12 -0.24 -7.40
CA LEU A 106 -0.84 -0.95 -7.40
C LEU A 106 0.25 -0.12 -8.09
N ALA A 107 -0.06 0.48 -9.26
CA ALA A 107 0.85 1.35 -9.99
C ALA A 107 1.23 2.60 -9.17
N ARG A 108 0.26 3.26 -8.53
CA ARG A 108 0.54 4.40 -7.62
C ARG A 108 1.40 4.03 -6.43
N GLN A 109 1.28 2.81 -5.92
CA GLN A 109 2.14 2.32 -4.85
C GLN A 109 3.55 2.00 -5.33
N ASP A 110 3.70 1.59 -6.60
CA ASP A 110 5.01 1.39 -7.21
C ASP A 110 5.79 2.72 -7.33
N ASP A 111 5.12 3.81 -7.70
CA ASP A 111 5.72 5.16 -7.68
C ASP A 111 6.26 5.53 -6.28
N LEU A 112 5.53 5.17 -5.21
CA LEU A 112 5.99 5.39 -3.84
C LEU A 112 7.23 4.55 -3.51
N VAL A 113 7.30 3.31 -3.99
CA VAL A 113 8.48 2.44 -3.82
C VAL A 113 9.68 3.04 -4.56
N ALA A 114 9.50 3.48 -5.80
CA ALA A 114 10.55 4.11 -6.58
C ALA A 114 11.13 5.35 -5.86
N LEU A 115 10.26 6.19 -5.29
CA LEU A 115 10.71 7.35 -4.52
C LEU A 115 11.41 6.97 -3.20
N LEU A 116 10.83 6.06 -2.42
CA LEU A 116 11.31 5.72 -1.08
C LEU A 116 12.53 4.78 -1.07
N ARG A 117 12.75 4.01 -2.14
CA ARG A 117 13.85 3.04 -2.24
C ARG A 117 14.91 3.46 -3.25
N ASP A 118 14.50 3.92 -4.44
CA ASP A 118 15.40 4.01 -5.60
C ASP A 118 15.93 5.43 -5.83
N PHE A 119 15.15 6.47 -5.50
CA PHE A 119 15.53 7.86 -5.79
C PHE A 119 16.22 8.59 -4.64
N LEU A 120 15.97 8.20 -3.38
CA LEU A 120 16.56 8.89 -2.23
C LEU A 120 18.04 8.48 -2.08
N PRO A 121 19.00 9.42 -2.25
CA PRO A 121 20.40 9.14 -1.95
C PRO A 121 20.54 8.77 -0.47
N ASP A 122 21.50 7.90 -0.15
CA ASP A 122 21.78 7.52 1.23
C ASP A 122 22.02 8.81 2.03
N VAL A 123 21.21 9.07 3.05
CA VAL A 123 21.27 10.31 3.85
C VAL A 123 22.66 10.46 4.50
N ARG A 124 23.41 9.35 4.59
CA ARG A 124 24.81 9.29 5.02
C ARG A 124 25.77 10.02 4.07
N ASP A 125 25.50 10.04 2.77
CA ASP A 125 26.35 10.71 1.77
C ASP A 125 26.17 12.23 1.78
N ALA A 126 25.03 12.73 2.28
CA ALA A 126 24.79 14.16 2.44
C ALA A 126 25.48 14.75 3.69
N ALA A 127 25.92 13.91 4.64
CA ALA A 127 26.64 14.34 5.84
C ALA A 127 28.17 14.28 5.68
N SER A 128 28.67 13.77 4.55
CA SER A 128 30.10 13.64 4.23
C SER A 128 30.60 14.64 3.17
N ALA A 129 29.75 15.58 2.73
CA ALA A 129 30.07 16.68 1.83
C ALA A 129 29.89 18.04 2.56
#